data_AF-A0A2V4C550-F1
#
_entry.id   AF-A0A2V4C550-F1
#
_cell.length_a   1.000
_cell.length_b   1.000
_cell.length_c   1.000
_cell.angle_alpha   90.00
_cell.angle_beta   90.00
_cell.angle_gamma   90.00
#
_symmetry.space_group_name_H-M   'P 1'
#
loop_
_entity.id
_entity.type
_entity.pdbx_description
1 polymer ?
#
loop_
_entity_poly.entity_id
_entity_poly.type
_entity_poly.pdbx_seq_one_letter_code
_entity_poly.pdbx_strand_id
1 'polypeptide(L)'
;MRSANYFFYYTYIGLVIAAGFWGAFINPYFDYRLLFDFDTQSLPDFQRINMMSQYRFLRAIELGFGLFSILFVKNVFSEKKFNSFFIITMGAGVLSRIISIVMDGSPSFLMYFFLGFELIGVLVIYFYSLKLIAQNDIT
;
A
#
# COMPACT_ATOMS: atom_id res chain seq x y z
N MET A 1 -14.19 -14.12 10.94
CA MET A 1 -13.87 -12.69 10.65
C MET A 1 -12.49 -12.29 11.18
N ARG A 2 -12.07 -12.68 12.40
CA ARG A 2 -10.69 -12.40 12.89
C ARG A 2 -9.59 -12.90 11.93
N SER A 3 -9.63 -14.18 11.54
CA SER A 3 -8.59 -14.77 10.69
C SER A 3 -8.49 -14.12 9.30
N ALA A 4 -9.62 -13.74 8.70
CA ALA A 4 -9.64 -13.03 7.41
C ALA A 4 -9.01 -11.64 7.52
N ASN A 5 -9.29 -10.90 8.60
CA ASN A 5 -8.68 -9.59 8.83
C ASN A 5 -7.16 -9.71 9.00
N TYR A 6 -6.69 -10.61 9.86
CA TYR A 6 -5.25 -10.86 10.01
C TYR A 6 -4.61 -11.28 8.68
N PHE A 7 -5.27 -12.11 7.88
CA PHE A 7 -4.78 -12.51 6.56
C PHE A 7 -4.60 -11.29 5.63
N PHE A 8 -5.64 -10.46 5.45
CA PHE A 8 -5.54 -9.28 4.60
C PHE A 8 -4.52 -8.28 5.12
N TYR A 9 -4.47 -8.09 6.44
CA TYR A 9 -3.51 -7.22 7.09
C TYR A 9 -2.06 -7.66 6.84
N TYR A 10 -1.70 -8.90 7.20
CA TYR A 10 -0.34 -9.39 7.03
C TYR A 10 0.04 -9.55 5.56
N THR A 11 -0.89 -9.93 4.70
CA THR A 11 -0.63 -10.02 3.25
C THR A 11 -0.34 -8.64 2.67
N TYR A 12 -1.18 -7.64 2.99
CA TYR A 12 -0.96 -6.27 2.53
C TYR A 12 0.36 -5.71 3.06
N ILE A 13 0.61 -5.81 4.36
CA ILE A 13 1.85 -5.33 4.97
C ILE A 13 3.08 -6.07 4.43
N GLY A 14 2.98 -7.38 4.23
CA GLY A 14 4.01 -8.19 3.61
C GLY A 14 4.32 -7.71 2.19
N LEU A 15 3.29 -7.43 1.38
CA LEU A 15 3.45 -6.87 0.04
C LEU A 15 4.10 -5.49 0.07
N VAL A 16 3.66 -4.59 0.96
CA VAL A 16 4.22 -3.24 1.12
C VAL A 16 5.70 -3.29 1.51
N ILE A 17 6.07 -4.17 2.45
CA ILE A 17 7.47 -4.34 2.87
C ILE A 17 8.29 -4.94 1.73
N ALA A 18 7.81 -6.01 1.09
CA ALA A 18 8.53 -6.67 0.01
C ALA A 18 8.74 -5.73 -1.18
N ALA A 19 7.68 -5.06 -1.64
CA ALA A 19 7.75 -4.09 -2.74
C ALA A 19 8.59 -2.87 -2.36
N GLY A 20 8.43 -2.33 -1.14
CA GLY A 20 9.19 -1.19 -0.65
C GLY A 20 10.69 -1.50 -0.56
N PHE A 21 11.06 -2.64 0.00
CA PHE A 21 12.46 -3.06 0.10
C PHE A 21 13.07 -3.34 -1.28
N TRP A 22 12.35 -4.08 -2.12
CA TRP A 22 12.79 -4.41 -3.47
C TRP A 22 13.00 -3.17 -4.33
N GLY A 23 12.01 -2.27 -4.35
CA GLY A 23 12.05 -1.05 -5.14
C GLY A 23 12.98 0.03 -4.59
N ALA A 24 13.24 0.08 -3.28
CA ALA A 24 14.19 1.05 -2.73
C ALA A 24 15.66 0.60 -2.91
N PHE A 25 15.95 -0.68 -2.69
CA PHE A 25 17.33 -1.15 -2.50
C PHE A 25 17.81 -2.18 -3.52
N ILE A 26 16.94 -3.07 -4.02
CA ILE A 26 17.37 -4.21 -4.85
C ILE A 26 17.38 -3.83 -6.33
N ASN A 27 16.21 -3.64 -6.94
CA ASN A 27 16.11 -3.46 -8.38
C ASN A 27 14.92 -2.56 -8.79
N PRO A 28 15.05 -1.23 -8.61
CA PRO A 28 14.00 -0.30 -9.02
C PRO A 28 13.78 -0.27 -10.55
N TYR A 29 14.79 -0.62 -11.34
CA TYR A 29 14.69 -0.63 -12.81
C TYR A 29 13.71 -1.70 -13.29
N PHE A 30 13.73 -2.87 -12.64
CA PHE A 30 12.77 -3.92 -12.91
C PHE A 30 11.34 -3.49 -12.61
N ASP A 31 11.12 -2.78 -11.50
CA ASP A 31 9.79 -2.27 -11.15
C ASP A 31 9.27 -1.27 -12.18
N TYR A 32 10.13 -0.36 -12.66
CA TYR A 32 9.76 0.57 -13.74
C TYR A 32 9.28 -0.16 -14.99
N ARG A 33 9.99 -1.22 -15.38
CA ARG A 33 9.61 -2.03 -16.53
C ARG A 33 8.33 -2.84 -16.29
N LEU A 34 8.17 -3.43 -15.11
CA LEU A 34 7.02 -4.29 -14.82
C LEU A 34 5.73 -3.50 -14.54
N LEU A 35 5.83 -2.42 -13.78
CA LEU A 35 4.67 -1.67 -13.28
C LEU A 35 4.28 -0.52 -14.21
N PHE A 36 5.27 0.14 -14.82
CA PHE A 36 5.07 1.32 -15.64
C PHE A 36 5.30 1.06 -17.14
N ASP A 37 5.68 -0.17 -17.52
CA ASP A 37 6.08 -0.53 -18.89
C ASP A 37 7.11 0.45 -19.49
N PHE A 38 8.01 0.95 -18.62
CA PHE A 38 8.89 2.06 -18.95
C PHE A 38 10.36 1.68 -18.89
N ASP A 39 11.08 1.90 -19.99
CA ASP A 39 12.53 1.75 -20.02
C ASP A 39 13.23 3.04 -19.59
N THR A 40 13.64 3.06 -18.32
CA THR A 40 14.41 4.16 -17.73
C THR A 40 15.75 4.43 -18.42
N GLN A 41 16.31 3.48 -19.17
CA GLN A 41 17.59 3.67 -19.87
C GLN A 41 17.46 4.54 -21.12
N SER A 42 16.21 4.77 -21.58
CA SER A 42 15.93 5.72 -22.66
C SER A 42 16.04 7.19 -22.25
N LEU A 43 16.09 7.48 -20.94
CA LEU A 43 16.16 8.84 -20.42
C LEU A 43 17.61 9.36 -20.33
N PRO A 44 17.83 10.68 -20.55
CA PRO A 44 19.08 11.35 -20.20
C PRO A 44 19.48 11.12 -18.75
N ASP A 45 20.79 10.99 -18.49
CA ASP A 45 21.34 10.61 -17.19
C ASP A 45 20.81 11.46 -16.03
N PHE A 46 20.74 12.78 -16.21
CA PHE A 46 20.24 13.69 -15.17
C PHE A 46 18.78 13.41 -14.80
N GLN A 47 17.91 13.20 -15.78
CA GLN A 47 16.49 12.92 -15.55
C GLN A 47 16.31 11.53 -14.93
N ARG A 48 17.04 10.53 -15.45
CA ARG A 48 17.06 9.17 -14.92
C ARG A 48 17.45 9.15 -13.44
N ILE A 49 18.55 9.81 -13.07
CA ILE A 49 19.04 9.82 -11.67
C ILE A 49 18.00 10.46 -10.73
N ASN A 50 17.42 11.60 -11.12
CA ASN A 50 16.42 12.28 -10.30
C ASN A 50 15.16 11.44 -10.12
N MET A 51 14.64 10.86 -11.21
CA MET A 51 13.47 10.00 -11.18
C MET A 51 13.70 8.75 -10.32
N MET A 52 14.83 8.07 -10.50
CA MET A 52 15.17 6.88 -9.71
C MET A 52 15.35 7.21 -8.23
N SER A 53 15.92 8.38 -7.90
CA SER A 53 16.08 8.82 -6.51
C SER A 53 14.72 9.08 -5.83
N GLN A 54 13.81 9.75 -6.53
CA GLN A 54 12.44 9.97 -6.03
C GLN A 54 11.67 8.67 -5.86
N TYR A 55 11.77 7.74 -6.82
CA TYR A 55 11.15 6.43 -6.72
C TYR A 55 11.65 5.63 -5.52
N ARG A 56 12.98 5.56 -5.34
CA ARG A 56 13.59 4.87 -4.19
C ARG A 56 13.14 5.49 -2.86
N PHE A 57 13.04 6.81 -2.79
CA PHE A 57 12.55 7.51 -1.62
C PHE A 57 11.09 7.16 -1.30
N LEU A 58 10.20 7.17 -2.29
CA LEU A 58 8.80 6.77 -2.10
C LEU A 58 8.69 5.31 -1.64
N ARG A 59 9.45 4.40 -2.24
CA ARG A 59 9.50 2.99 -1.82
C ARG A 59 10.07 2.80 -0.41
N ALA A 60 11.03 3.62 0.00
CA ALA A 60 11.55 3.61 1.36
C ALA A 60 10.51 4.11 2.38
N ILE A 61 9.67 5.09 2.03
CA ILE A 61 8.54 5.51 2.86
C ILE A 61 7.52 4.37 2.99
N GLU A 62 7.17 3.70 1.90
CA GLU A 62 6.27 2.54 1.93
C GLU A 62 6.82 1.42 2.83
N LEU A 63 8.10 1.10 2.69
CA LEU A 63 8.77 0.15 3.58
C LEU A 63 8.68 0.59 5.04
N GLY A 64 8.95 1.86 5.33
CA GLY A 64 8.83 2.44 6.68
C GLY A 64 7.42 2.30 7.26
N PHE A 65 6.38 2.56 6.47
CA PHE A 65 4.99 2.35 6.87
C PHE A 65 4.67 0.87 7.10
N GLY A 66 5.19 -0.02 6.26
CA GLY A 66 5.06 -1.46 6.43
C GLY A 66 5.68 -1.95 7.73
N LEU A 67 6.91 -1.55 8.02
CA LEU A 67 7.61 -1.87 9.27
C LEU A 67 6.89 -1.29 10.50
N PHE A 68 6.44 -0.03 10.43
CA PHE A 68 5.62 0.58 11.46
C PHE A 68 4.38 -0.25 11.76
N SER A 69 3.69 -0.72 10.71
CA SER A 69 2.50 -1.53 10.87
C SER A 69 2.80 -2.85 11.59
N ILE A 70 3.88 -3.56 11.25
CA ILE A 70 4.30 -4.77 11.99
C ILE A 70 4.58 -4.46 13.46
N LEU A 71 5.34 -3.41 13.75
CA LEU A 71 5.72 -3.06 15.13
C LEU A 71 4.51 -2.71 15.99
N PHE A 72 3.52 -2.03 15.42
CA PHE A 72 2.31 -1.57 16.12
C PHE A 72 1.09 -2.46 15.84
N VAL A 73 1.28 -3.71 15.42
CA VAL A 73 0.17 -4.61 15.05
C VAL A 73 -0.87 -4.74 16.16
N LYS A 74 -0.43 -4.86 17.42
CA LYS A 74 -1.34 -4.95 18.56
C LYS A 74 -2.21 -3.70 18.68
N ASN A 75 -1.59 -2.53 18.58
CA ASN A 75 -2.28 -1.24 18.64
C ASN A 75 -3.24 -1.04 17.47
N VAL A 76 -2.89 -1.49 16.26
CA VAL A 76 -3.78 -1.41 15.09
C VAL A 76 -5.08 -2.21 15.29
N PHE A 77 -5.04 -3.29 16.06
CA PHE A 77 -6.22 -4.10 16.36
C PHE A 77 -6.93 -3.76 17.67
N SER A 78 -6.28 -3.05 18.59
CA SER A 78 -6.87 -2.69 19.90
C SER A 78 -7.35 -1.24 19.99
N GLU A 79 -6.67 -0.30 19.32
CA GLU A 79 -6.90 1.13 19.46
C GLU A 79 -7.57 1.73 18.22
N LYS A 80 -8.70 2.41 18.42
CA LYS A 80 -9.46 3.05 17.33
C LYS A 80 -8.61 4.03 16.51
N LYS A 81 -7.74 4.80 17.17
CA LYS A 81 -6.87 5.78 16.50
C LYS A 81 -5.89 5.13 15.52
N PHE A 82 -5.23 4.05 15.94
CA PHE A 82 -4.28 3.31 15.09
C PHE A 82 -4.99 2.59 13.95
N ASN A 83 -6.16 2.00 14.25
CA ASN A 83 -6.97 1.33 13.24
C ASN A 83 -7.45 2.31 12.16
N SER A 84 -8.01 3.46 12.56
CA SER A 84 -8.46 4.49 11.62
C SER A 84 -7.30 5.04 10.80
N PHE A 85 -6.14 5.29 11.42
CA PHE A 85 -4.96 5.73 10.69
C PHE A 85 -4.56 4.72 9.60
N PHE A 86 -4.47 3.43 9.96
CA PHE A 86 -4.16 2.37 9.01
C PHE A 86 -5.15 2.31 7.84
N ILE A 87 -6.46 2.33 8.13
CA ILE A 87 -7.52 2.30 7.11
C ILE A 87 -7.46 3.54 6.22
N ILE A 88 -7.22 4.73 6.79
CA ILE A 88 -7.10 5.97 6.02
C ILE A 88 -5.90 5.90 5.07
N THR A 89 -4.74 5.44 5.55
CA THR A 89 -3.55 5.31 4.71
C THR A 89 -3.78 4.33 3.56
N MET A 90 -4.36 3.16 3.85
CA MET A 90 -4.68 2.17 2.82
C MET A 90 -5.75 2.69 1.84
N GLY A 91 -6.79 3.35 2.36
CA GLY A 91 -7.85 3.97 1.56
C GLY A 91 -7.33 5.11 0.67
N ALA A 92 -6.32 5.86 1.12
CA ALA A 92 -5.67 6.88 0.28
C ALA A 92 -4.96 6.27 -0.94
N GLY A 93 -4.37 5.08 -0.80
CA GLY A 93 -3.77 4.34 -1.92
C GLY A 93 -4.80 3.82 -2.93
N VAL A 94 -5.98 3.41 -2.45
CA VAL A 94 -7.11 3.07 -3.33
C VAL A 94 -7.63 4.32 -4.04
N LEU A 95 -7.83 5.41 -3.30
CA LEU A 95 -8.34 6.67 -3.84
C LEU A 95 -7.40 7.26 -4.89
N SER A 96 -6.09 7.26 -4.64
CA SER A 96 -5.11 7.76 -5.61
C SER A 96 -5.17 6.99 -6.92
N ARG A 97 -5.30 5.66 -6.87
CA ARG A 97 -5.46 4.84 -8.09
C ARG A 97 -6.77 5.11 -8.81
N ILE A 98 -7.88 5.34 -8.09
CA ILE A 98 -9.15 5.72 -8.72
C ILE A 98 -9.01 7.07 -9.42
N ILE A 99 -8.41 8.05 -8.75
CA ILE A 99 -8.16 9.38 -9.33
C ILE A 99 -7.29 9.25 -10.60
N SER A 100 -6.20 8.47 -10.55
CA SER A 100 -5.36 8.24 -11.72
C SER A 100 -6.11 7.55 -12.87
N ILE A 101 -7.01 6.61 -12.60
CA ILE A 101 -7.83 5.99 -13.66
C ILE A 101 -8.72 7.05 -14.35
N VAL A 102 -9.30 7.96 -13.57
CA VAL A 102 -10.21 8.99 -14.09
C VAL A 102 -9.45 10.08 -14.84
N MET A 103 -8.28 10.49 -14.34
CA MET A 103 -7.52 11.63 -14.89
C MET A 103 -6.51 11.22 -15.96
N ASP A 104 -5.80 10.11 -15.76
CA ASP A 104 -4.64 9.71 -16.56
C ASP A 104 -4.93 8.52 -17.49
N GLY A 105 -6.05 7.81 -17.27
CA GLY A 105 -6.53 6.72 -18.14
C GLY A 105 -6.33 5.32 -17.57
N SER A 106 -6.56 4.30 -18.41
CA SER A 106 -6.60 2.88 -18.00
C SER A 106 -5.19 2.33 -17.71
N PRO A 107 -4.87 1.95 -16.47
CA PRO A 107 -3.56 1.41 -16.12
C PRO A 107 -3.41 -0.05 -16.55
N SER A 108 -2.22 -0.63 -16.30
CA SER A 108 -1.92 -2.03 -16.57
C SER A 108 -2.79 -2.98 -15.74
N PHE A 109 -2.92 -4.23 -16.20
CA PHE A 109 -3.69 -5.27 -15.49
C PHE A 109 -3.22 -5.47 -14.03
N LEU A 110 -1.91 -5.40 -13.78
CA LEU A 110 -1.34 -5.50 -12.43
C LEU A 110 -1.87 -4.40 -11.50
N MET A 111 -2.05 -3.18 -12.01
CA MET A 111 -2.58 -2.08 -11.21
C MET A 111 -4.06 -2.26 -10.85
N TYR A 112 -4.85 -2.85 -11.76
CA TYR A 112 -6.23 -3.26 -11.43
C TYR A 112 -6.26 -4.36 -10.37
N PHE A 113 -5.34 -5.33 -10.43
CA PHE A 113 -5.22 -6.36 -9.38
C PHE A 113 -4.92 -5.73 -8.01
N PHE A 114 -3.93 -4.83 -7.92
CA PHE A 114 -3.62 -4.14 -6.67
C PHE A 114 -4.78 -3.28 -6.17
N LEU A 115 -5.46 -2.56 -7.07
CA LEU A 115 -6.65 -1.78 -6.71
C LEU A 115 -7.75 -2.66 -6.12
N GLY A 116 -8.08 -3.77 -6.77
CA GLY A 116 -9.11 -4.70 -6.29
C GLY A 116 -8.73 -5.33 -4.96
N PHE A 117 -7.48 -5.78 -4.82
CA PHE A 117 -6.97 -6.38 -3.60
C PHE A 117 -7.00 -5.39 -2.42
N GLU A 118 -6.53 -4.17 -2.62
CA GLU A 118 -6.54 -3.13 -1.58
C GLU A 118 -7.96 -2.69 -1.22
N LEU A 119 -8.85 -2.53 -2.21
CA LEU A 119 -10.24 -2.18 -1.96
C LEU A 119 -10.94 -3.24 -1.10
N ILE A 120 -10.75 -4.53 -1.43
CA ILE A 120 -11.29 -5.64 -0.62
C ILE A 120 -10.68 -5.61 0.79
N GLY A 121 -9.37 -5.40 0.90
CA GLY A 121 -8.68 -5.26 2.18
C GLY A 121 -9.28 -4.14 3.04
N VAL A 122 -9.40 -2.92 2.49
CA VAL A 122 -9.99 -1.76 3.19
C VAL A 122 -11.40 -2.09 3.66
N LEU A 123 -12.26 -2.64 2.80
CA LEU A 123 -13.64 -2.96 3.16
C LEU A 123 -13.71 -4.02 4.28
N VAL A 124 -12.95 -5.11 4.16
CA VAL A 124 -12.95 -6.18 5.17
C VAL A 124 -12.48 -5.67 6.53
N ILE A 125 -11.41 -4.87 6.55
CA ILE A 125 -10.83 -4.32 7.78
C ILE A 125 -11.77 -3.27 8.38
N TYR A 126 -12.38 -2.42 7.54
CA TYR A 126 -13.34 -1.41 7.97
C TYR A 126 -14.60 -2.03 8.60
N PHE A 127 -15.23 -3.00 7.94
CA PHE A 127 -16.41 -3.67 8.50
C PHE A 127 -16.10 -4.44 9.80
N TYR A 128 -14.90 -5.01 9.92
CA TYR A 128 -14.47 -5.61 11.16
C TYR A 128 -14.26 -4.57 12.28
N SER A 129 -13.66 -3.43 11.95
CA SER A 129 -13.43 -2.33 12.88
C SER A 129 -14.75 -1.76 13.43
N LEU A 130 -15.76 -1.59 12.56
CA LEU A 130 -17.10 -1.16 12.98
C LEU A 130 -17.74 -2.12 13.98
N LYS A 131 -17.61 -3.44 13.77
CA LYS A 131 -18.10 -4.45 14.73
C LYS A 131 -17.37 -4.42 16.06
N LEU A 132 -16.06 -4.14 16.05
CA LEU A 132 -15.24 -4.09 17.26
C LEU A 132 -15.60 -2.87 18.11
N ILE A 133 -15.81 -1.71 17.47
CA ILE A 133 -16.22 -0.47 18.15
C ILE A 133 -17.62 -0.64 18.75
N ALA A 134 -18.56 -1.19 17.98
CA ALA A 134 -19.92 -1.45 18.48
C ALA A 134 -19.95 -2.43 19.68
N GLN A 135 -18.96 -3.32 19.83
CA GLN A 135 -18.86 -4.21 21.00
C GLN A 135 -18.25 -3.50 22.23
N ASN A 136 -17.27 -2.62 22.03
CA ASN A 136 -16.63 -1.89 23.12
C ASN A 136 -17.49 -0.74 23.68
N ASP A 137 -18.42 -0.18 22.90
CA ASP A 137 -19.38 0.85 23.38
C ASP A 137 -20.54 0.23 24.19
N ILE A 138 -20.69 -1.10 24.23
CA ILE A 138 -21.75 -1.83 24.95
C ILE A 138 -21.25 -2.38 26.32
N THR A 139 -19.94 -2.34 26.58
CA THR A 139 -19.30 -2.70 27.86
C THR A 139 -18.83 -1.48 28.62
#